data_AF-A0AAD7E883-F1
#
_entry.id   AF-A0AAD7E883-F1
#
_cell.length_a   1.000
_cell.length_b   1.000
_cell.length_c   1.000
_cell.angle_alpha   90.00
_cell.angle_beta   90.00
_cell.angle_gamma   90.00
#
_symmetry.space_group_name_H-M   'P 1'
#
loop_
_entity.id
_entity.type
_entity.pdbx_description
1 polymer ?
#
loop_
_entity_poly.entity_id
_entity_poly.type
_entity_poly.pdbx_seq_one_letter_code
_entity_poly.pdbx_strand_id
1 'polypeptide(L)' 'LTQLWTSHVGLNSFLFRFHLAPSPDCPQCLVLETVSHYLSCPRYHRERLKLVLKLRTACLTL' A
#
# COMPACT_ATOMS: atom_id res chain seq x y z
N LEU A 1 5.53 -10.22 2.26
CA LEU A 1 5.21 -9.14 3.24
C LEU A 1 6.43 -8.26 3.57
N THR A 2 7.67 -8.68 3.36
CA THR A 2 8.90 -7.95 3.74
C THR A 2 9.05 -6.54 3.14
N GLN A 3 8.63 -6.32 1.88
CA GLN A 3 8.79 -5.04 1.19
C GLN A 3 7.99 -3.86 1.79
N LEU A 4 6.82 -4.12 2.38
CA LEU A 4 6.02 -3.09 3.06
C LEU A 4 6.73 -2.59 4.31
N TRP A 5 7.41 -3.48 5.03
CA TRP A 5 8.10 -3.16 6.28
C TRP A 5 9.41 -2.42 6.03
N THR A 6 10.10 -2.70 4.92
CA THR A 6 11.30 -1.96 4.53
C THR A 6 10.99 -0.61 3.87
N SER A 7 9.71 -0.27 3.65
CA SER A 7 9.31 0.90 2.85
C SER A 7 9.84 0.89 1.40
N HIS A 8 10.31 -0.26 0.91
CA HIS A 8 10.66 -0.48 -0.50
C HIS A 8 9.42 -0.98 -1.25
N VAL A 9 8.37 -0.17 -1.24
CA VAL A 9 7.09 -0.52 -1.86
C VAL A 9 6.71 0.58 -2.84
N GLY A 10 6.02 0.21 -3.92
CA GLY A 10 5.61 1.13 -4.99
C GLY A 10 4.49 2.10 -4.58
N LEU A 11 4.65 2.80 -3.46
CA LEU A 11 3.81 3.95 -3.08
C LEU A 11 4.41 5.23 -3.65
N ASN A 12 3.56 6.22 -3.87
CA ASN A 12 3.95 7.47 -4.52
C ASN A 12 5.11 8.17 -3.80
N SER A 13 5.17 8.17 -2.47
CA SER A 13 6.30 8.78 -1.75
C SER A 13 7.66 8.11 -2.02
N PHE A 14 7.68 6.80 -2.26
CA PHE A 14 8.89 6.07 -2.62
C PHE A 14 9.20 6.23 -4.11
N LEU A 15 8.19 6.08 -4.97
CA LEU A 15 8.33 6.20 -6.43
C LEU A 15 8.76 7.60 -6.87
N PHE A 16 8.27 8.64 -6.18
CA PHE A 16 8.63 10.03 -6.47
C PHE A 16 10.13 10.30 -6.26
N ARG A 17 10.77 9.64 -5.28
CA ARG A 17 12.22 9.76 -5.04
C ARG A 17 13.07 9.27 -6.22
N PHE A 18 12.51 8.36 -7.02
CA PHE A 18 13.15 7.82 -8.22
C PHE A 18 12.58 8.44 -9.50
N HIS A 19 11.80 9.52 -9.41
CA HIS A 19 11.11 10.17 -10.52
C HIS A 19 10.18 9.23 -11.32
N LEU A 20 9.66 8.17 -10.69
CA LEU A 20 8.75 7.19 -11.29
C LEU A 20 7.27 7.51 -11.04
N ALA A 21 6.98 8.51 -10.21
CA ALA A 21 5.63 9.04 -9.97
C ALA A 21 5.64 10.57 -10.11
N PRO A 22 4.54 11.19 -10.58
CA PRO A 22 4.47 12.63 -10.80
C PRO A 22 4.33 13.44 -9.50
N SER A 23 3.81 12.83 -8.44
CA SER A 23 3.65 13.42 -7.11
C SER A 23 3.87 12.35 -6.04
N PRO A 24 4.38 12.71 -4.85
CA PRO A 24 4.50 11.79 -3.72
C PRO A 24 3.18 11.59 -2.95
N ASP A 25 2.13 12.33 -3.30
CA ASP A 25 0.86 12.35 -2.57
C ASP A 25 -0.13 11.30 -3.07
N CYS A 26 -1.03 10.89 -2.19
CA CYS A 26 -2.14 10.05 -2.54
C CYS A 26 -3.16 10.87 -3.36
N PRO A 27 -3.56 10.43 -4.57
CA PRO A 27 -4.50 11.19 -5.41
C PRO A 27 -5.90 11.28 -4.83
N GLN A 28 -6.26 10.45 -3.83
CA GLN A 28 -7.57 10.51 -3.19
C GLN A 28 -7.56 11.35 -1.91
N CYS A 29 -6.50 11.27 -1.10
CA CYS A 29 -6.44 11.96 0.20
C CYS A 29 -5.62 13.25 0.16
N LEU A 30 -4.87 13.49 -0.92
CA LEU A 30 -4.01 14.66 -1.13
C LEU A 30 -2.99 14.89 0.01
N VAL A 31 -2.53 13.79 0.61
CA VAL A 31 -1.49 13.75 1.63
C VAL A 31 -0.40 12.78 1.21
N LEU A 32 0.80 12.94 1.77
CA LEU A 32 1.96 12.11 1.46
C LEU A 32 1.64 10.60 1.55
N GLU A 33 1.84 9.88 0.45
CA GLU A 33 1.51 8.46 0.37
C GLU A 33 2.62 7.58 0.96
N THR A 34 2.67 7.51 2.29
CA THR A 34 3.58 6.64 3.05
C THR A 34 2.97 5.27 3.32
N VAL A 35 3.75 4.31 3.82
CA VAL A 35 3.24 3.00 4.26
C VAL A 35 2.14 3.15 5.31
N SER A 36 2.32 4.04 6.28
CA SER A 36 1.33 4.33 7.32
C SER A 36 0.02 4.85 6.74
N HIS A 37 0.10 5.75 5.75
CA HIS A 37 -1.08 6.23 5.03
C HIS A 37 -1.73 5.08 4.23
N TYR A 38 -0.94 4.30 3.49
CA TYR A 38 -1.46 3.16 2.71
C TYR A 38 -2.26 2.16 3.56
N LEU A 39 -1.85 1.90 4.80
CA LEU A 39 -2.55 0.97 5.70
C LEU A 39 -3.93 1.48 6.15
N SER A 40 -4.11 2.81 6.29
CA SER A 40 -5.36 3.42 6.72
C SER A 40 -6.20 4.02 5.58
N CYS A 41 -5.59 4.26 4.41
CA CYS A 41 -6.20 4.99 3.32
C CYS A 41 -7.42 4.26 2.75
N PRO A 42 -8.58 4.94 2.57
CA PRO A 42 -9.80 4.31 2.07
C PRO A 42 -9.66 3.82 0.63
N ARG A 43 -8.81 4.48 -0.18
CA ARG A 43 -8.51 4.10 -1.57
C ARG A 43 -8.14 2.63 -1.70
N TYR A 44 -7.31 2.15 -0.77
CA TYR A 44 -6.74 0.80 -0.80
C TYR A 44 -7.53 -0.22 0.04
N HIS A 45 -8.73 0.14 0.51
CA HIS A 45 -9.53 -0.72 1.36
C HIS A 45 -9.88 -2.04 0.67
N ARG A 46 -10.23 -1.98 -0.62
CA ARG A 46 -10.62 -3.17 -1.40
C ARG A 46 -9.45 -4.14 -1.59
N GLU A 47 -8.26 -3.63 -1.85
CA GLU A 47 -7.02 -4.39 -1.99
C GLU A 47 -6.65 -5.04 -0.66
N ARG A 48 -6.76 -4.30 0.45
CA ARG A 48 -6.53 -4.84 1.79
C ARG A 48 -7.53 -5.96 2.12
N LEU A 49 -8.81 -5.78 1.82
CA LEU A 49 -9.82 -6.83 1.98
C LEU A 49 -9.49 -8.07 1.14
N LYS A 50 -9.11 -7.89 -0.13
CA LYS A 50 -8.72 -9.01 -1.00
C LYS A 50 -7.52 -9.77 -0.44
N LEU A 51 -6.54 -9.06 0.12
CA LEU A 51 -5.39 -9.68 0.78
C LEU A 51 -5.80 -10.46 2.02
N VAL A 52 -6.63 -9.87 2.90
CA VAL A 52 -7.15 -10.54 4.11
C VAL A 52 -7.93 -11.81 3.76
N LEU A 53 -8.80 -11.76 2.75
CA LEU A 53 -9.55 -12.92 2.29
C LEU A 53 -8.61 -14.05 1.82
N LYS A 54 -7.60 -13.72 1.00
CA LYS A 54 -6.59 -14.69 0.54
C LYS A 54 -5.81 -15.32 1.70
N LEU A 55 -5.42 -14.51 2.69
CA LEU A 55 -4.69 -15.00 3.87
C LEU A 55 -5.58 -15.90 4.75
N ARG A 56 -6.86 -15.57 4.89
CA ARG A 56 -7.84 -16.40 5.63
C ARG A 56 -8.09 -17.73 4.94
N THR A 57 -8.25 -17.75 3.62
CA THR A 57 -8.40 -19.00 2.88
C THR A 57 -7.15 -19.87 2.91
N ALA A 58 -5.95 -19.26 2.95
CA ALA A 58 -4.69 -20.00 3.11
C ALA A 58 -4.54 -20.64 4.50
N CYS A 59 -5.14 -20.06 5.54
CA CYS A 59 -5.16 -20.62 6.89
C CYS A 59 -6.14 -21.81 7.04
N LEU A 60 -7.20 -21.87 6.22
CA LEU A 60 -8.17 -22.97 6.23
C LEU A 60 -7.73 -24.19 5.40
N THR A 61 -6.56 -24.12 4.76
CA THR A 61 -5.99 -25.19 3.91
C THR A 61 -4.69 -25.78 4.45
N LEU A 62 -4.33 -25.46 5.70
CA LEU A 62 -3.16 -26.02 6.41
C LEU A 62 -3.59 -26.73 7.70
#